data_AF-A0A1F4ZRC4-F1
#
_entry.id   AF-A0A1F4ZRC4-F1
#
_cell.length_a   1.000
_cell.length_b   1.000
_cell.length_c   1.000
_cell.angle_alpha   90.00
_cell.angle_beta   90.00
_cell.angle_gamma   90.00
#
_symmetry.space_group_name_H-M   'P 1'
#
loop_
_entity.id
_entity.type
_entity.pdbx_description
1 polymer ?
#
loop_
_entity_poly.entity_id
_entity_poly.type
_entity_poly.pdbx_seq_one_letter_code
_entity_poly.pdbx_strand_id
1 'polypeptide(L)'
;MPETASRIKVRESPDVIERYEQLKKLGREMFADSHLLKTGEVNDQDVVLARQLMQEMAKEIKPAVWSVYWEHVIIAPKLGRRIAEQFNSKAGAQLNPQLIEFSLWLHDVGVAVTPAYNRKDWIGDSLMQRIGLPETVLKSLASTHQLMIASEGLHLTDAQAKLEQDLTPEQETLIDQYFAGLSPAQRITNLADNLGKRDSAGLFTVEAFRQYLTTQESRYSQTSPWPSVNFSLGNNSADSVSRRPAGAVLQYYTIQKTMEWLKSSGVNFEEIQHSLADYGPRFIVVARHGDLDNPSKTVYTRDADMKGDIIHLSELGQTQMRELSDVLNKRRFKCTKIASSPETRAVESAEAMASQLAVPIKVDARLDDNFAPGPFIEGMSLDQLAQSGGNVYDEQRWGKYNHEQPKAVIARTQSIFKDTANGLNVGETAILVTHGDPASWLLNSFKTDGTPTAASLRTSQYPAKGEGILVILDPDSHEVFSSYSLTPNRSQIIY
;
A
#
# COMPACT_ATOMS: atom_id res chain seq x y z
N MET A 1 6.36 47.54 17.74
CA MET A 1 6.68 46.11 17.83
C MET A 1 5.38 45.35 17.65
N PRO A 2 5.17 44.58 16.57
CA PRO A 2 3.93 43.84 16.40
C PRO A 2 3.86 42.73 17.45
N GLU A 3 2.66 42.54 17.98
CA GLU A 3 2.29 41.62 19.04
C GLU A 3 2.85 40.23 18.82
N THR A 4 3.24 39.61 19.94
CA THR A 4 3.60 38.21 20.07
C THR A 4 2.49 37.32 19.50
N ALA A 5 2.58 37.01 18.20
CA ALA A 5 1.86 35.91 17.60
C ALA A 5 2.27 34.65 18.37
N SER A 6 1.42 34.23 19.30
CA SER A 6 1.47 32.93 19.96
C SER A 6 1.76 31.90 18.88
N ARG A 7 2.99 31.40 18.83
CA ARG A 7 3.39 30.34 17.90
C ARG A 7 2.51 29.14 18.23
N ILE A 8 1.42 28.97 17.47
CA ILE A 8 0.57 27.79 17.56
C ILE A 8 1.50 26.60 17.31
N LYS A 9 1.79 25.84 18.38
CA LYS A 9 2.52 24.58 18.27
C LYS A 9 1.56 23.60 17.61
N VAL A 10 1.62 23.49 16.29
CA VAL A 10 0.87 22.49 15.55
C VAL A 10 1.37 21.12 16.02
N ARG A 11 0.46 20.31 16.55
CA ARG A 11 0.73 18.96 17.05
C ARG A 11 0.18 17.96 16.06
N GLU A 12 0.94 16.88 15.84
CA GLU A 12 0.47 15.77 15.03
C GLU A 12 -0.71 15.10 15.74
N SER A 13 -1.60 14.48 14.96
CA SER A 13 -2.66 13.68 15.58
C SER A 13 -2.02 12.51 16.36
N PRO A 14 -2.67 12.04 17.44
CA PRO A 14 -2.16 10.90 18.21
C PRO A 14 -1.85 9.68 17.34
N ASP A 15 -2.72 9.38 16.36
CA ASP A 15 -2.56 8.29 15.40
C ASP A 15 -1.30 8.46 14.52
N VAL A 16 -1.00 9.66 14.03
CA VAL A 16 0.23 9.93 13.27
C VAL A 16 1.47 9.74 14.13
N ILE A 17 1.44 10.18 15.39
CA ILE A 17 2.54 9.99 16.35
C ILE A 17 2.75 8.50 16.64
N GLU A 18 1.67 7.76 16.87
CA GLU A 18 1.73 6.33 17.14
C GLU A 18 2.34 5.57 15.96
N ARG A 19 1.89 5.80 14.73
CA ARG A 19 2.46 5.17 13.53
C ARG A 19 3.94 5.51 13.35
N TYR A 20 4.32 6.77 13.56
CA TYR A 20 5.72 7.20 13.50
C TYR A 20 6.58 6.45 14.51
N GLU A 21 6.13 6.35 15.76
CA GLU A 21 6.87 5.70 16.84
C GLU A 21 6.98 4.18 16.63
N GLN A 22 5.90 3.54 16.19
CA GLN A 22 5.88 2.12 15.82
C GLN A 22 6.86 1.83 14.67
N LEU A 23 6.80 2.60 13.59
CA LEU A 23 7.67 2.39 12.43
C LEU A 23 9.14 2.70 12.74
N LYS A 24 9.40 3.72 13.56
CA LYS A 24 10.75 4.03 14.05
C LYS A 24 11.31 2.86 14.86
N LYS A 25 10.51 2.31 15.77
CA LYS A 25 10.91 1.14 16.58
C LYS A 25 11.21 -0.05 15.69
N LEU A 26 10.29 -0.40 14.79
CA LEU A 26 10.43 -1.51 13.84
C LEU A 26 11.70 -1.38 13.00
N GLY A 27 11.92 -0.21 12.38
CA GLY A 27 13.12 0.03 11.58
C GLY A 27 14.42 -0.09 12.38
N ARG A 28 14.46 0.42 13.62
CA ARG A 28 15.64 0.26 14.50
C ARG A 28 15.94 -1.19 14.80
N GLU A 29 14.92 -1.96 15.15
CA GLU A 29 15.06 -3.38 15.49
C GLU A 29 15.55 -4.18 14.27
N MET A 30 14.98 -3.93 13.09
CA MET A 30 15.36 -4.63 11.86
C MET A 30 16.76 -4.30 11.37
N PHE A 31 17.20 -3.03 11.49
CA PHE A 31 18.51 -2.61 11.00
C PHE A 31 19.64 -2.69 12.02
N ALA A 32 19.36 -2.97 13.30
CA ALA A 32 20.34 -2.94 14.39
C ALA A 32 21.67 -3.67 14.08
N ASP A 33 21.58 -4.83 13.43
CA ASP A 33 22.72 -5.68 13.08
C ASP A 33 23.04 -5.72 11.58
N SER A 34 22.43 -4.83 10.80
CA SER A 34 22.59 -4.78 9.34
C SER A 34 24.03 -4.46 8.91
N HIS A 35 24.38 -4.85 7.68
CA HIS A 35 25.69 -4.53 7.12
C HIS A 35 25.83 -3.03 6.91
N LEU A 36 24.74 -2.38 6.49
CA LEU A 36 24.63 -0.94 6.34
C LEU A 36 25.03 -0.17 7.60
N LEU A 37 24.50 -0.51 8.78
CA LEU A 37 24.85 0.21 10.00
C LEU A 37 26.29 -0.03 10.46
N LYS A 38 26.87 -1.17 10.08
CA LYS A 38 28.25 -1.56 10.44
C LYS A 38 29.30 -0.89 9.54
N THR A 39 28.99 -0.69 8.26
CA THR A 39 29.97 -0.28 7.25
C THR A 39 29.67 1.05 6.57
N GLY A 40 28.41 1.50 6.59
CA GLY A 40 27.94 2.64 5.81
C GLY A 40 27.62 2.32 4.34
N GLU A 41 27.80 1.06 3.91
CA GLU A 41 27.54 0.58 2.56
C GLU A 41 26.33 -0.36 2.50
N VAL A 42 25.56 -0.28 1.41
CA VAL A 42 24.38 -1.13 1.21
C VAL A 42 24.75 -2.36 0.39
N ASN A 43 24.35 -3.55 0.85
CA ASN A 43 24.43 -4.81 0.09
C ASN A 43 23.04 -5.44 -0.15
N ASP A 44 22.98 -6.61 -0.78
CA ASP A 44 21.71 -7.28 -1.10
C ASP A 44 20.89 -7.67 0.15
N GLN A 45 21.54 -7.99 1.27
CA GLN A 45 20.83 -8.31 2.52
C GLN A 45 20.15 -7.05 3.11
N ASP A 46 20.79 -5.89 3.00
CA ASP A 46 20.18 -4.63 3.44
C ASP A 46 18.96 -4.27 2.57
N VAL A 47 19.00 -4.56 1.26
CA VAL A 47 17.83 -4.41 0.37
C VAL A 47 16.69 -5.33 0.82
N VAL A 48 16.99 -6.58 1.16
CA VAL A 48 15.99 -7.51 1.72
C VAL A 48 15.39 -6.96 3.01
N LEU A 49 16.20 -6.39 3.91
CA LEU A 49 15.71 -5.76 5.13
C LEU A 49 14.80 -4.54 4.85
N ALA A 50 15.15 -3.68 3.90
CA ALA A 50 14.30 -2.54 3.52
C ALA A 50 12.96 -2.99 2.94
N ARG A 51 12.98 -4.02 2.07
CA ARG A 51 11.77 -4.65 1.56
C ARG A 51 10.92 -5.25 2.68
N GLN A 52 11.52 -6.00 3.60
CA GLN A 52 10.83 -6.58 4.76
C GLN A 52 10.26 -5.49 5.68
N LEU A 53 10.96 -4.37 5.86
CA LEU A 53 10.43 -3.25 6.65
C LEU A 53 9.12 -2.73 6.06
N MET A 54 9.02 -2.61 4.74
CA MET A 54 7.77 -2.21 4.07
C MET A 54 6.66 -3.25 4.24
N GLN A 55 7.01 -4.54 4.24
CA GLN A 55 6.06 -5.64 4.47
C GLN A 55 5.50 -5.59 5.89
N GLU A 56 6.36 -5.51 6.90
CA GLU A 56 5.97 -5.49 8.32
C GLU A 56 5.29 -4.18 8.70
N MET A 57 5.73 -3.05 8.15
CA MET A 57 5.07 -1.75 8.34
C MET A 57 3.58 -1.84 8.00
N ALA A 58 3.23 -2.44 6.86
CA ALA A 58 1.82 -2.52 6.45
C ALA A 58 0.96 -3.26 7.51
N LYS A 59 1.51 -4.31 8.12
CA LYS A 59 0.85 -5.13 9.14
C LYS A 59 0.69 -4.37 10.45
N GLU A 60 1.77 -3.73 10.91
CA GLU A 60 1.84 -3.06 12.20
C GLU A 60 1.04 -1.77 12.24
N ILE A 61 1.23 -0.88 11.26
CA ILE A 61 0.66 0.48 11.32
C ILE A 61 -0.62 0.65 10.49
N LYS A 62 -1.00 -0.37 9.70
CA LYS A 62 -2.23 -0.43 8.89
C LYS A 62 -2.47 0.87 8.09
N PRO A 63 -1.53 1.26 7.22
CA PRO A 63 -1.47 2.60 6.67
C PRO A 63 -2.74 2.94 5.86
N ALA A 64 -3.24 4.17 6.05
CA ALA A 64 -4.38 4.71 5.31
C ALA A 64 -3.95 5.28 3.95
N VAL A 65 -3.40 4.42 3.10
CA VAL A 65 -2.80 4.79 1.82
C VAL A 65 -3.67 4.38 0.63
N TRP A 66 -3.45 5.06 -0.50
CA TRP A 66 -4.06 4.72 -1.79
C TRP A 66 -3.41 3.49 -2.42
N SER A 67 -4.11 2.78 -3.31
CA SER A 67 -3.56 1.67 -4.11
C SER A 67 -2.26 2.04 -4.82
N VAL A 68 -2.24 3.24 -5.45
CA VAL A 68 -1.10 3.77 -6.20
C VAL A 68 0.17 3.93 -5.36
N TYR A 69 0.05 4.03 -4.02
CA TYR A 69 1.21 4.02 -3.14
C TYR A 69 1.94 2.68 -3.22
N TRP A 70 1.22 1.57 -3.09
CA TRP A 70 1.80 0.22 -3.16
C TRP A 70 2.36 -0.09 -4.54
N GLU A 71 1.66 0.34 -5.59
CA GLU A 71 2.19 0.23 -6.96
C GLU A 71 3.55 0.93 -7.07
N HIS A 72 3.60 2.18 -6.62
CA HIS A 72 4.77 3.01 -6.71
C HIS A 72 5.97 2.49 -5.89
N VAL A 73 5.79 2.17 -4.61
CA VAL A 73 6.89 1.72 -3.74
C VAL A 73 7.42 0.33 -4.10
N ILE A 74 6.70 -0.45 -4.90
CA ILE A 74 7.16 -1.75 -5.42
C ILE A 74 7.83 -1.60 -6.80
N ILE A 75 7.30 -0.73 -7.67
CA ILE A 75 7.82 -0.52 -9.02
C ILE A 75 9.12 0.30 -9.00
N ALA A 76 9.16 1.40 -8.26
CA ALA A 76 10.28 2.33 -8.27
C ALA A 76 11.63 1.67 -7.93
N PRO A 77 11.76 0.84 -6.86
CA PRO A 77 13.01 0.15 -6.56
C PRO A 77 13.52 -0.74 -7.70
N LYS A 78 12.61 -1.50 -8.33
CA LYS A 78 12.95 -2.38 -9.45
C LYS A 78 13.42 -1.59 -10.67
N LEU A 79 12.72 -0.49 -10.99
CA LEU A 79 13.09 0.42 -12.07
C LEU A 79 14.47 1.02 -11.83
N GLY A 80 14.71 1.57 -10.64
CA GLY A 80 16.00 2.16 -10.26
C GLY A 80 17.16 1.18 -10.34
N ARG A 81 16.97 -0.05 -9.83
CA ARG A 81 17.99 -1.12 -9.92
C ARG A 81 18.36 -1.45 -11.36
N ARG A 82 17.36 -1.68 -12.23
CA ARG A 82 17.61 -2.01 -13.65
C ARG A 82 18.34 -0.89 -14.39
N ILE A 83 17.98 0.37 -14.11
CA ILE A 83 18.68 1.53 -14.68
C ILE A 83 20.14 1.55 -14.22
N ALA A 84 20.40 1.36 -12.92
CA ALA A 84 21.75 1.34 -12.36
C ALA A 84 22.62 0.20 -12.92
N GLU A 85 22.07 -1.01 -13.01
CA GLU A 85 22.75 -2.17 -13.59
C GLU A 85 23.09 -1.94 -15.06
N GLN A 86 22.13 -1.43 -15.85
CA GLN A 86 22.39 -1.14 -17.26
C GLN A 86 23.40 0.00 -17.41
N PHE A 87 23.30 1.05 -16.59
CA PHE A 87 24.25 2.16 -16.58
C PHE A 87 25.68 1.68 -16.31
N ASN A 88 25.89 0.85 -15.29
CA ASN A 88 27.21 0.26 -15.01
C ASN A 88 27.73 -0.56 -16.19
N SER A 89 26.87 -1.35 -16.84
CA SER A 89 27.26 -2.19 -17.97
C SER A 89 27.62 -1.40 -19.24
N LYS A 90 27.07 -0.19 -19.42
CA LYS A 90 27.23 0.62 -20.65
C LYS A 90 28.20 1.77 -20.50
N ALA A 91 28.20 2.45 -19.34
CA ALA A 91 29.02 3.62 -19.07
C ALA A 91 30.36 3.28 -18.40
N GLY A 92 30.57 2.04 -17.95
CA GLY A 92 31.77 1.63 -17.22
C GLY A 92 31.93 2.31 -15.86
N ALA A 93 30.84 2.88 -15.32
CA ALA A 93 30.81 3.51 -14.01
C ALA A 93 30.61 2.48 -12.89
N GLN A 94 30.96 2.87 -11.66
CA GLN A 94 30.71 2.08 -10.45
C GLN A 94 29.60 2.72 -9.61
N LEU A 95 28.34 2.59 -10.04
CA LEU A 95 27.20 2.84 -9.16
C LEU A 95 26.90 1.57 -8.36
N ASN A 96 26.40 1.72 -7.14
CA ASN A 96 25.90 0.61 -6.33
C ASN A 96 24.39 0.45 -6.62
N PRO A 97 23.93 -0.58 -7.36
CA PRO A 97 22.51 -0.79 -7.62
C PRO A 97 21.71 -1.11 -6.36
N GLN A 98 22.33 -1.77 -5.38
CA GLN A 98 21.71 -2.09 -4.09
C GLN A 98 21.39 -0.81 -3.31
N LEU A 99 22.28 0.19 -3.31
CA LEU A 99 22.02 1.49 -2.69
C LEU A 99 20.79 2.17 -3.33
N ILE A 100 20.67 2.13 -4.65
CA ILE A 100 19.55 2.74 -5.37
C ILE A 100 18.24 2.02 -5.04
N GLU A 101 18.22 0.68 -5.09
CA GLU A 101 17.04 -0.10 -4.73
C GLU A 101 16.63 0.11 -3.27
N PHE A 102 17.60 0.05 -2.34
CA PHE A 102 17.39 0.26 -0.92
C PHE A 102 16.75 1.62 -0.63
N SER A 103 17.32 2.70 -1.19
CA SER A 103 16.80 4.04 -1.00
C SER A 103 15.40 4.19 -1.56
N LEU A 104 15.10 3.59 -2.71
CA LEU A 104 13.77 3.62 -3.31
C LEU A 104 12.74 2.77 -2.55
N TRP A 105 13.13 1.75 -1.78
CA TRP A 105 12.18 1.09 -0.88
C TRP A 105 11.69 2.03 0.23
N LEU A 106 12.54 2.96 0.66
CA LEU A 106 12.27 3.85 1.81
C LEU A 106 11.90 5.29 1.43
N HIS A 107 12.04 5.69 0.15
CA HIS A 107 11.90 7.08 -0.27
C HIS A 107 10.55 7.72 0.10
N ASP A 108 9.48 6.92 0.05
CA ASP A 108 8.11 7.37 0.33
C ASP A 108 7.55 6.80 1.65
N VAL A 109 8.43 6.35 2.56
CA VAL A 109 8.05 5.77 3.87
C VAL A 109 7.20 6.74 4.71
N GLY A 110 7.40 8.05 4.54
CA GLY A 110 6.63 9.08 5.24
C GLY A 110 5.14 9.08 4.88
N VAL A 111 4.76 8.61 3.68
CA VAL A 111 3.35 8.50 3.24
C VAL A 111 2.55 7.56 4.15
N ALA A 112 3.18 6.49 4.62
CA ALA A 112 2.54 5.51 5.49
C ALA A 112 2.21 6.08 6.88
N VAL A 113 2.94 7.11 7.30
CA VAL A 113 2.70 7.88 8.53
C VAL A 113 1.67 8.98 8.28
N THR A 114 1.86 9.80 7.24
CA THR A 114 0.91 10.84 6.84
C THR A 114 0.94 11.12 5.33
N PRO A 115 -0.23 11.31 4.67
CA PRO A 115 -0.28 11.60 3.24
C PRO A 115 -0.07 13.09 2.91
N ALA A 116 0.14 13.97 3.90
CA ALA A 116 0.22 15.41 3.69
C ALA A 116 1.47 15.81 2.86
N TYR A 117 1.28 16.50 1.73
CA TYR A 117 2.34 16.92 0.81
C TYR A 117 3.50 17.65 1.50
N ASN A 118 4.75 17.35 1.14
CA ASN A 118 5.99 17.86 1.75
C ASN A 118 6.18 17.53 3.24
N ARG A 119 5.10 17.40 4.02
CA ARG A 119 5.13 16.90 5.39
C ARG A 119 5.54 15.43 5.41
N LYS A 120 5.05 14.63 4.45
CA LYS A 120 5.44 13.24 4.24
C LYS A 120 6.95 13.09 4.05
N ASP A 121 7.57 13.91 3.19
CA ASP A 121 9.01 13.84 2.88
C ASP A 121 9.83 14.18 4.12
N TRP A 122 9.46 15.26 4.83
CA TRP A 122 10.14 15.63 6.08
C TRP A 122 10.03 14.55 7.17
N ILE A 123 8.86 13.91 7.29
CA ILE A 123 8.67 12.81 8.23
C ILE A 123 9.50 11.60 7.81
N GLY A 124 9.54 11.27 6.52
CA GLY A 124 10.36 10.20 5.96
C GLY A 124 11.84 10.39 6.26
N ASP A 125 12.38 11.57 5.95
CA ASP A 125 13.77 11.94 6.25
C ASP A 125 14.08 11.83 7.73
N SER A 126 13.22 12.39 8.58
CA SER A 126 13.39 12.32 10.03
C SER A 126 13.31 10.89 10.55
N LEU A 127 12.41 10.08 10.00
CA LEU A 127 12.26 8.67 10.37
C LEU A 127 13.52 7.88 10.02
N MET A 128 14.03 8.00 8.80
CA MET A 128 15.26 7.33 8.34
C MET A 128 16.46 7.73 9.21
N GLN A 129 16.61 9.02 9.53
CA GLN A 129 17.63 9.50 10.47
C GLN A 129 17.47 8.87 11.87
N ARG A 130 16.24 8.78 12.38
CA ARG A 130 15.99 8.21 13.72
C ARG A 130 16.11 6.70 13.77
N ILE A 131 15.90 5.99 12.66
CA ILE A 131 16.24 4.57 12.51
C ILE A 131 17.76 4.38 12.64
N GLY A 132 18.54 5.38 12.25
CA GLY A 132 20.00 5.37 12.32
C GLY A 132 20.67 5.15 10.96
N LEU A 133 19.93 5.31 9.86
CA LEU A 133 20.48 5.11 8.52
C LEU A 133 21.60 6.14 8.24
N PRO A 134 22.72 5.72 7.62
CA PRO A 134 23.87 6.59 7.41
C PRO A 134 23.55 7.69 6.39
N GLU A 135 24.33 8.79 6.47
CA GLU A 135 24.16 9.95 5.60
C GLU A 135 24.32 9.61 4.10
N THR A 136 25.09 8.56 3.77
CA THR A 136 25.25 8.04 2.40
C THR A 136 23.93 7.63 1.75
N VAL A 137 23.04 6.99 2.52
CA VAL A 137 21.68 6.63 2.09
C VAL A 137 20.80 7.87 1.97
N LEU A 138 20.84 8.76 2.96
CA LEU A 138 20.01 9.97 2.95
C LEU A 138 20.37 10.89 1.77
N LYS A 139 21.66 10.97 1.42
CA LYS A 139 22.16 11.78 0.30
C LYS A 139 21.93 11.13 -1.07
N SER A 140 21.60 9.84 -1.16
CA SER A 140 21.27 9.22 -2.44
C SER A 140 19.82 9.49 -2.90
N LEU A 141 18.98 10.00 -1.99
CA LEU A 141 17.66 10.53 -2.30
C LEU A 141 17.75 12.00 -2.72
N ALA A 142 16.90 12.39 -3.69
CA ALA A 142 16.75 13.79 -4.06
C ALA A 142 15.96 14.52 -2.97
N SER A 143 16.49 15.61 -2.43
CA SER A 143 15.81 16.39 -1.39
C SER A 143 14.74 17.28 -2.00
N THR A 144 13.47 17.01 -1.71
CA THR A 144 12.34 17.90 -2.07
C THR A 144 12.57 19.33 -1.57
N HIS A 145 13.15 19.49 -0.39
CA HIS A 145 13.45 20.81 0.18
C HIS A 145 14.51 21.57 -0.63
N GLN A 146 15.62 20.91 -1.01
CA GLN A 146 16.65 21.54 -1.85
C GLN A 146 16.11 21.87 -3.24
N LEU A 147 15.28 21.00 -3.81
CA LEU A 147 14.59 21.25 -5.08
C LEU A 147 13.69 22.49 -4.99
N MET A 148 12.90 22.61 -3.92
CA MET A 148 12.06 23.79 -3.70
C MET A 148 12.88 25.07 -3.56
N ILE A 149 14.00 25.06 -2.83
CA ILE A 149 14.90 26.22 -2.71
C ILE A 149 15.48 26.58 -4.09
N ALA A 150 16.02 25.60 -4.82
CA ALA A 150 16.61 25.84 -6.14
C ALA A 150 15.58 26.41 -7.13
N SER A 151 14.32 25.97 -7.04
CA SER A 151 13.25 26.43 -7.91
C SER A 151 12.88 27.90 -7.73
N GLU A 152 13.19 28.52 -6.58
CA GLU A 152 12.93 29.94 -6.35
C GLU A 152 13.71 30.84 -7.31
N GLY A 153 14.95 30.43 -7.62
CA GLY A 153 15.84 31.19 -8.51
C GLY A 153 15.35 31.23 -9.96
N LEU A 154 14.39 30.38 -10.33
CA LEU A 154 13.84 30.35 -11.69
C LEU A 154 12.96 31.56 -11.98
N HIS A 155 12.39 32.23 -10.96
CA HIS A 155 11.50 33.40 -11.14
C HIS A 155 10.45 33.19 -12.26
N LEU A 156 9.79 32.03 -12.25
CA LEU A 156 8.86 31.62 -13.32
C LEU A 156 7.64 32.53 -13.40
N THR A 157 7.14 32.72 -14.62
CA THR A 157 5.79 33.26 -14.85
C THR A 157 4.72 32.19 -14.58
N ASP A 158 3.46 32.60 -14.44
CA ASP A 158 2.33 31.67 -14.30
C ASP A 158 2.23 30.69 -15.48
N ALA A 159 2.50 31.16 -16.71
CA ALA A 159 2.46 30.32 -17.91
C ALA A 159 3.60 29.28 -17.91
N GLN A 160 4.81 29.69 -17.49
CA GLN A 160 5.93 28.76 -17.34
C GLN A 160 5.70 27.75 -16.22
N ALA A 161 5.10 28.16 -15.09
CA ALA A 161 4.74 27.27 -13.98
C ALA A 161 3.71 26.19 -14.38
N LYS A 162 2.91 26.45 -15.42
CA LYS A 162 1.99 25.49 -16.03
C LYS A 162 2.60 24.72 -17.20
N LEU A 163 3.88 24.96 -17.52
CA LEU A 163 4.59 24.41 -18.67
C LEU A 163 3.90 24.74 -20.00
N GLU A 164 3.26 25.91 -20.10
CA GLU A 164 2.60 26.44 -21.30
C GLU A 164 3.54 27.34 -22.13
N GLN A 165 4.64 27.78 -21.52
CA GLN A 165 5.66 28.62 -22.13
C GLN A 165 7.05 28.05 -21.85
N ASP A 166 7.94 28.17 -22.83
CA ASP A 166 9.34 27.77 -22.71
C ASP A 166 10.09 28.61 -21.67
N LEU A 167 11.18 28.03 -21.16
CA LEU A 167 12.09 28.70 -20.24
C LEU A 167 13.02 29.66 -20.98
N THR A 168 13.51 30.67 -20.27
CA THR A 168 14.58 31.53 -20.80
C THR A 168 15.93 30.81 -20.71
N PRO A 169 16.94 31.20 -21.52
CA PRO A 169 18.28 30.63 -21.44
C PRO A 169 18.90 30.72 -20.03
N GLU A 170 18.61 31.79 -19.27
CA GLU A 170 19.07 31.96 -17.90
C GLU A 170 18.43 30.93 -16.96
N GLN A 171 17.13 30.66 -17.12
CA GLN A 171 16.41 29.65 -16.34
C GLN A 171 16.91 28.24 -16.68
N GLU A 172 17.15 27.94 -17.96
CA GLU A 172 17.76 26.67 -18.39
C GLU A 172 19.15 26.47 -17.78
N THR A 173 19.95 27.53 -17.72
CA THR A 173 21.28 27.51 -17.07
C THR A 173 21.18 27.16 -15.58
N LEU A 174 20.18 27.68 -14.86
CA LEU A 174 19.96 27.34 -13.45
C LEU A 174 19.55 25.87 -13.27
N ILE A 175 18.74 25.33 -14.18
CA ILE A 175 18.38 23.91 -14.19
C ILE A 175 19.63 23.05 -14.45
N ASP A 176 20.49 23.45 -15.38
CA ASP A 176 21.77 22.76 -15.65
C ASP A 176 22.67 22.75 -14.41
N GLN A 177 22.77 23.88 -13.71
CA GLN A 177 23.54 23.98 -12.46
C GLN A 177 22.98 23.05 -11.38
N TYR A 178 21.65 23.04 -11.19
CA TYR A 178 21.00 22.12 -10.25
C TYR A 178 21.26 20.66 -10.62
N PHE A 179 21.04 20.27 -11.88
CA PHE A 179 21.27 18.92 -12.37
C PHE A 179 22.74 18.48 -12.23
N ALA A 180 23.69 19.37 -12.54
CA ALA A 180 25.11 19.12 -12.36
C ALA A 180 25.49 18.88 -10.89
N GLY A 181 24.77 19.49 -9.95
CA GLY A 181 24.92 19.28 -8.51
C GLY A 181 24.39 17.93 -7.99
N LEU A 182 23.55 17.24 -8.76
CA LEU A 182 23.04 15.91 -8.39
C LEU A 182 24.05 14.82 -8.69
N SER A 183 24.28 13.94 -7.72
CA SER A 183 25.04 12.70 -7.94
C SER A 183 24.31 11.76 -8.92
N PRO A 184 25.01 10.84 -9.61
CA PRO A 184 24.37 9.84 -10.45
C PRO A 184 23.30 9.02 -9.74
N ALA A 185 23.53 8.66 -8.46
CA ALA A 185 22.54 7.96 -7.65
C ALA A 185 21.26 8.80 -7.47
N GLN A 186 21.39 10.08 -7.13
CA GLN A 186 20.25 11.01 -7.00
C GLN A 186 19.49 11.18 -8.31
N ARG A 187 20.19 11.23 -9.46
CA ARG A 187 19.54 11.32 -10.78
C ARG A 187 18.68 10.08 -11.04
N ILE A 188 19.23 8.88 -10.80
CA ILE A 188 18.51 7.62 -11.02
C ILE A 188 17.36 7.44 -10.02
N THR A 189 17.57 7.71 -8.73
CA THR A 189 16.49 7.60 -7.73
C THR A 189 15.38 8.60 -8.01
N ASN A 190 15.70 9.85 -8.37
CA ASN A 190 14.71 10.85 -8.74
C ASN A 190 13.92 10.45 -9.99
N LEU A 191 14.59 9.88 -11.01
CA LEU A 191 13.92 9.33 -12.20
C LEU A 191 12.99 8.18 -11.85
N ALA A 192 13.47 7.22 -11.07
CA ALA A 192 12.70 6.04 -10.72
C ALA A 192 11.51 6.35 -9.80
N ASP A 193 11.63 7.31 -8.88
CA ASP A 193 10.50 7.81 -8.10
C ASP A 193 9.42 8.39 -9.03
N ASN A 194 9.81 9.25 -9.96
CA ASN A 194 8.84 9.99 -10.78
C ASN A 194 8.23 9.17 -11.92
N LEU A 195 9.01 8.29 -12.56
CA LEU A 195 8.54 7.45 -13.67
C LEU A 195 8.14 6.02 -13.23
N GLY A 196 8.47 5.62 -12.01
CA GLY A 196 7.97 4.40 -11.36
C GLY A 196 6.54 4.52 -10.84
N LYS A 197 5.76 5.45 -11.41
CA LYS A 197 4.33 5.66 -11.17
C LYS A 197 3.54 5.12 -12.36
N ARG A 198 2.26 4.81 -12.14
CA ARG A 198 1.38 4.18 -13.13
C ARG A 198 0.06 4.94 -13.27
N ASP A 199 -0.45 4.99 -14.50
CA ASP A 199 -1.82 5.39 -14.82
C ASP A 199 -2.53 4.31 -15.66
N SER A 200 -3.67 4.64 -16.27
CA SER A 200 -4.42 3.73 -17.13
C SER A 200 -3.68 3.29 -18.39
N ALA A 201 -2.64 4.02 -18.83
CA ALA A 201 -1.82 3.71 -19.99
C ALA A 201 -0.55 2.90 -19.64
N GLY A 202 -0.23 2.76 -18.36
CA GLY A 202 0.91 1.99 -17.88
C GLY A 202 1.87 2.83 -17.05
N LEU A 203 3.16 2.46 -17.06
CA LEU A 203 4.20 3.25 -16.39
C LEU A 203 4.29 4.65 -17.02
N PHE A 204 4.53 5.66 -16.19
CA PHE A 204 4.61 7.04 -16.64
C PHE A 204 5.66 7.23 -17.73
N THR A 205 5.24 7.83 -18.84
CA THR A 205 6.15 8.47 -19.79
C THR A 205 6.53 9.86 -19.26
N VAL A 206 7.52 10.51 -19.88
CA VAL A 206 7.88 11.90 -19.55
C VAL A 206 6.67 12.84 -19.75
N GLU A 207 5.85 12.60 -20.77
CA GLU A 207 4.64 13.40 -21.03
C GLU A 207 3.53 13.12 -20.01
N ALA A 208 3.28 11.86 -19.65
CA ALA A 208 2.34 11.54 -18.57
C ALA A 208 2.77 12.17 -17.24
N PHE A 209 4.09 12.16 -16.96
CA PHE A 209 4.66 12.83 -15.80
C PHE A 209 4.47 14.36 -15.84
N ARG A 210 4.67 14.98 -17.00
CA ARG A 210 4.38 16.42 -17.21
C ARG A 210 2.94 16.76 -16.84
N GLN A 211 1.97 16.00 -17.36
CA GLN A 211 0.54 16.20 -17.08
C GLN A 211 0.20 15.95 -15.60
N TYR A 212 0.83 14.95 -15.00
CA TYR A 212 0.71 14.70 -13.56
C TYR A 212 1.16 15.92 -12.74
N LEU A 213 2.30 16.52 -13.08
CA LEU A 213 2.82 17.70 -12.38
C LEU A 213 1.93 18.94 -12.55
N THR A 214 1.40 19.21 -13.74
CA THR A 214 0.53 20.38 -13.96
C THR A 214 -0.81 20.30 -13.23
N THR A 215 -1.25 19.09 -12.86
CA THR A 215 -2.46 18.87 -12.04
C THR A 215 -2.18 18.78 -10.54
N GLN A 216 -0.96 19.06 -10.09
CA GLN A 216 -0.59 18.95 -8.68
C GLN A 216 -1.40 19.88 -7.77
N GLU A 217 -1.66 21.11 -8.20
CA GLU A 217 -2.36 22.11 -7.38
C GLU A 217 -3.84 21.78 -7.12
N SER A 218 -4.47 20.99 -8.00
CA SER A 218 -5.84 20.49 -7.77
C SER A 218 -5.88 19.28 -6.83
N ARG A 219 -4.73 18.65 -6.55
CA ARG A 219 -4.64 17.43 -5.73
C ARG A 219 -4.29 17.69 -4.27
N TYR A 220 -3.70 18.84 -3.97
CA TYR A 220 -3.25 19.17 -2.62
C TYR A 220 -3.88 20.45 -2.10
N SER A 221 -4.00 20.53 -0.77
CA SER A 221 -4.52 21.72 -0.10
C SER A 221 -3.66 22.94 -0.38
N GLN A 222 -4.33 24.07 -0.59
CA GLN A 222 -3.74 25.40 -0.77
C GLN A 222 -3.52 26.13 0.56
N THR A 223 -3.89 25.49 1.68
CA THR A 223 -3.62 25.97 3.03
C THR A 223 -3.19 24.82 3.93
N SER A 224 -2.40 25.12 4.95
CA SER A 224 -2.00 24.10 5.93
C SER A 224 -1.65 24.74 7.28
N PRO A 225 -1.90 24.05 8.40
CA PRO A 225 -1.32 24.47 9.67
C PRO A 225 0.20 24.20 9.69
N TRP A 226 0.71 23.27 8.88
CA TRP A 226 2.09 22.79 8.99
C TRP A 226 3.11 23.76 8.37
N PRO A 227 4.18 24.14 9.10
CA PRO A 227 5.24 24.99 8.56
C PRO A 227 5.91 24.42 7.30
N SER A 228 6.13 23.11 7.23
CA SER A 228 6.73 22.47 6.04
C SER A 228 5.82 22.58 4.81
N VAL A 229 4.51 22.47 4.99
CA VAL A 229 3.55 22.62 3.89
C VAL A 229 3.44 24.08 3.49
N ASN A 230 3.38 25.01 4.47
CA ASN A 230 3.35 26.44 4.21
C ASN A 230 4.63 26.94 3.53
N PHE A 231 5.78 26.36 3.84
CA PHE A 231 7.02 26.59 3.10
C PHE A 231 6.81 26.31 1.61
N SER A 232 6.24 25.15 1.25
CA SER A 232 5.96 24.79 -0.16
C SER A 232 4.91 25.68 -0.84
N LEU A 233 3.98 26.25 -0.06
CA LEU A 233 2.92 27.14 -0.56
C LEU A 233 3.36 28.59 -0.69
N GLY A 234 4.40 29.00 0.06
CA GLY A 234 4.92 30.35 0.01
C GLY A 234 5.79 30.62 -1.21
N ASN A 235 6.19 31.88 -1.33
CA ASN A 235 7.14 32.39 -2.31
C ASN A 235 8.10 33.40 -1.63
N ASN A 236 9.09 33.91 -2.37
CA ASN A 236 10.03 34.93 -1.85
C ASN A 236 9.67 36.36 -2.27
N SER A 237 8.79 36.51 -3.25
CA SER A 237 8.29 37.81 -3.71
C SER A 237 6.82 37.71 -4.14
N ALA A 238 6.07 38.81 -4.00
CA ALA A 238 4.65 38.86 -4.37
C ALA A 238 4.38 38.52 -5.84
N ASP A 239 5.36 38.74 -6.71
CA ASP A 239 5.27 38.54 -8.16
C ASP A 239 5.80 37.16 -8.61
N SER A 240 6.18 36.28 -7.68
CA SER A 240 6.69 34.94 -8.00
C SER A 240 5.66 33.85 -7.71
N VAL A 241 5.62 32.84 -8.57
CA VAL A 241 4.84 31.62 -8.31
C VAL A 241 5.30 30.95 -7.01
N SER A 242 4.40 30.20 -6.36
CA SER A 242 4.76 29.46 -5.14
C SER A 242 5.81 28.38 -5.43
N ARG A 243 6.58 28.01 -4.41
CA ARG A 243 7.67 27.02 -4.52
C ARG A 243 7.22 25.68 -5.08
N ARG A 244 5.97 25.28 -4.84
CA ARG A 244 5.46 23.97 -5.26
C ARG A 244 5.28 23.88 -6.79
N PRO A 245 4.53 24.77 -7.48
CA PRO A 245 4.54 24.86 -8.94
C PRO A 245 5.94 25.05 -9.53
N ALA A 246 6.78 25.92 -8.94
CA ALA A 246 8.15 26.10 -9.42
C ALA A 246 9.00 24.83 -9.30
N GLY A 247 8.87 24.12 -8.18
CA GLY A 247 9.50 22.83 -7.95
C GLY A 247 9.03 21.79 -8.95
N ALA A 248 7.74 21.77 -9.30
CA ALA A 248 7.21 20.89 -10.33
C ALA A 248 7.88 21.12 -11.70
N VAL A 249 8.09 22.39 -12.10
CA VAL A 249 8.84 22.73 -13.32
C VAL A 249 10.28 22.26 -13.26
N LEU A 250 11.01 22.57 -12.18
CA LEU A 250 12.40 22.14 -12.00
C LEU A 250 12.52 20.61 -12.04
N GLN A 251 11.58 19.92 -11.39
CA GLN A 251 11.49 18.45 -11.37
C GLN A 251 11.29 17.89 -12.78
N TYR A 252 10.37 18.45 -13.57
CA TYR A 252 10.11 18.04 -14.96
C TYR A 252 11.39 18.10 -15.81
N TYR A 253 12.06 19.25 -15.83
CA TYR A 253 13.29 19.40 -16.62
C TYR A 253 14.47 18.59 -16.09
N THR A 254 14.57 18.37 -14.77
CA THR A 254 15.56 17.48 -14.17
C THR A 254 15.39 16.03 -14.66
N ILE A 255 14.14 15.58 -14.81
CA ILE A 255 13.81 14.26 -15.36
C ILE A 255 14.19 14.17 -16.83
N GLN A 256 13.88 15.19 -17.64
CA GLN A 256 14.31 15.24 -19.04
C GLN A 256 15.83 15.16 -19.20
N LYS A 257 16.58 15.96 -18.43
CA LYS A 257 18.06 15.92 -18.44
C LYS A 257 18.60 14.58 -17.97
N THR A 258 17.95 13.92 -17.01
CA THR A 258 18.34 12.57 -16.58
C THR A 258 18.16 11.57 -17.72
N MET A 259 17.05 11.64 -18.47
CA MET A 259 16.81 10.79 -19.63
C MET A 259 17.86 10.99 -20.73
N GLU A 260 18.21 12.24 -21.05
CA GLU A 260 19.27 12.57 -22.01
C GLU A 260 20.64 12.04 -21.56
N TRP A 261 20.97 12.21 -20.28
CA TRP A 261 22.19 11.69 -19.67
C TRP A 261 22.27 10.16 -19.72
N LEU A 262 21.18 9.46 -19.41
CA LEU A 262 21.11 8.00 -19.52
C LEU A 262 21.28 7.54 -20.97
N LYS A 263 20.58 8.18 -21.91
CA LYS A 263 20.67 7.87 -23.34
C LYS A 263 22.09 8.06 -23.89
N SER A 264 22.74 9.18 -23.56
CA SER A 264 24.13 9.45 -23.95
C SER A 264 25.13 8.48 -23.30
N SER A 265 24.75 7.86 -22.18
CA SER A 265 25.51 6.81 -21.50
C SER A 265 25.19 5.40 -22.02
N GLY A 266 24.36 5.28 -23.07
CA GLY A 266 24.00 4.00 -23.70
C GLY A 266 22.93 3.19 -22.96
N VAL A 267 22.26 3.77 -21.96
CA VAL A 267 21.12 3.16 -21.27
C VAL A 267 19.87 3.28 -22.16
N ASN A 268 19.19 2.15 -22.37
CA ASN A 268 17.94 2.06 -23.10
C ASN A 268 16.77 2.03 -22.11
N PHE A 269 16.35 3.22 -21.67
CA PHE A 269 15.30 3.35 -20.68
C PHE A 269 13.96 2.81 -21.18
N GLU A 270 13.63 3.00 -22.46
CA GLU A 270 12.39 2.51 -23.06
C GLU A 270 12.29 0.98 -22.99
N GLU A 271 13.39 0.27 -23.22
CA GLU A 271 13.46 -1.20 -23.05
C GLU A 271 13.24 -1.61 -21.60
N ILE A 272 13.88 -0.91 -20.64
CA ILE A 272 13.68 -1.16 -19.21
C ILE A 272 12.21 -0.93 -18.84
N GLN A 273 11.63 0.19 -19.25
CA GLN A 273 10.23 0.53 -18.96
C GLN A 273 9.27 -0.51 -19.59
N HIS A 274 9.51 -0.92 -20.83
CA HIS A 274 8.72 -1.94 -21.50
C HIS A 274 8.80 -3.30 -20.76
N SER A 275 9.98 -3.68 -20.29
CA SER A 275 10.19 -4.90 -19.51
C SER A 275 9.51 -4.90 -18.13
N LEU A 276 8.99 -3.75 -17.69
CA LEU A 276 8.25 -3.55 -16.45
C LEU A 276 6.77 -3.18 -16.70
N ALA A 277 6.29 -3.26 -17.94
CA ALA A 277 4.92 -2.87 -18.29
C ALA A 277 3.85 -3.63 -17.49
N ASP A 278 4.07 -4.91 -17.20
CA ASP A 278 3.23 -5.75 -16.33
C ASP A 278 3.90 -6.08 -14.97
N TYR A 279 4.88 -5.28 -14.56
CA TYR A 279 5.48 -5.37 -13.23
C TYR A 279 4.75 -4.43 -12.27
N GLY A 280 4.30 -4.99 -11.14
CA GLY A 280 3.64 -4.27 -10.06
C GLY A 280 2.71 -5.17 -9.25
N PRO A 281 2.22 -4.69 -8.09
CA PRO A 281 1.38 -5.49 -7.22
C PRO A 281 0.03 -5.78 -7.87
N ARG A 282 -0.54 -6.91 -7.44
CA ARG A 282 -1.95 -7.27 -7.63
C ARG A 282 -2.59 -7.35 -6.24
N PHE A 283 -3.87 -7.06 -6.14
CA PHE A 283 -4.53 -6.95 -4.84
C PHE A 283 -5.69 -7.95 -4.73
N ILE A 284 -5.78 -8.59 -3.57
CA ILE A 284 -6.95 -9.40 -3.20
C ILE A 284 -7.46 -8.93 -1.86
N VAL A 285 -8.74 -8.62 -1.77
CA VAL A 285 -9.42 -8.35 -0.50
C VAL A 285 -10.11 -9.62 -0.06
N VAL A 286 -9.67 -10.21 1.05
CA VAL A 286 -10.37 -11.32 1.69
C VAL A 286 -11.33 -10.71 2.71
N ALA A 287 -12.63 -10.78 2.43
CA ALA A 287 -13.67 -10.17 3.26
C ALA A 287 -14.51 -11.23 3.94
N ARG A 288 -14.77 -11.06 5.24
CA ARG A 288 -15.83 -11.80 5.92
C ARG A 288 -17.15 -11.10 5.67
N HIS A 289 -18.22 -11.88 5.46
CA HIS A 289 -19.59 -11.36 5.38
C HIS A 289 -19.90 -10.40 6.53
N GLY A 290 -20.86 -9.49 6.32
CA GLY A 290 -21.31 -8.54 7.34
C GLY A 290 -22.09 -9.21 8.48
N ASP A 291 -22.56 -8.40 9.42
CA ASP A 291 -23.39 -8.85 10.53
C ASP A 291 -24.69 -9.55 10.08
N LEU A 292 -25.15 -10.51 10.88
CA LEU A 292 -26.19 -11.46 10.49
C LEU A 292 -27.49 -11.17 11.21
N ASP A 293 -28.61 -11.44 10.56
CA ASP A 293 -29.90 -11.53 11.23
C ASP A 293 -30.09 -12.96 11.77
N ASN A 294 -29.71 -13.16 13.04
CA ASN A 294 -29.87 -14.43 13.75
C ASN A 294 -30.57 -14.19 15.10
N PRO A 295 -31.88 -13.93 15.10
CA PRO A 295 -32.62 -13.55 16.30
C PRO A 295 -32.71 -14.70 17.32
N SER A 296 -32.65 -15.96 16.85
CA SER A 296 -32.67 -17.14 17.72
C SER A 296 -31.34 -17.35 18.46
N LYS A 297 -30.26 -16.67 18.04
CA LYS A 297 -28.90 -16.83 18.57
C LYS A 297 -28.45 -18.30 18.62
N THR A 298 -28.94 -19.09 17.67
CA THR A 298 -28.54 -20.49 17.52
C THR A 298 -27.31 -20.57 16.64
N VAL A 299 -26.46 -21.57 16.88
CA VAL A 299 -25.39 -21.88 15.93
C VAL A 299 -26.04 -22.23 14.60
N TYR A 300 -25.47 -21.74 13.50
CA TYR A 300 -25.92 -22.03 12.15
C TYR A 300 -24.81 -22.77 11.39
N THR A 301 -25.13 -23.26 10.20
CA THR A 301 -24.20 -23.98 9.32
C THR A 301 -24.42 -23.56 7.87
N ARG A 302 -24.03 -24.39 6.91
CA ARG A 302 -24.27 -24.15 5.48
C ARG A 302 -25.76 -24.13 5.16
N ASP A 303 -26.16 -23.24 4.26
CA ASP A 303 -27.55 -23.09 3.82
C ASP A 303 -28.16 -24.43 3.35
N ALA A 304 -27.36 -25.26 2.68
CA ALA A 304 -27.79 -26.58 2.18
C ALA A 304 -28.20 -27.56 3.30
N ASP A 305 -27.69 -27.37 4.53
CA ASP A 305 -27.98 -28.21 5.70
C ASP A 305 -29.10 -27.59 6.59
N MET A 306 -29.47 -26.33 6.33
CA MET A 306 -30.49 -25.60 7.07
C MET A 306 -31.88 -25.82 6.44
N LYS A 307 -32.80 -26.48 7.16
CA LYS A 307 -34.15 -26.83 6.68
C LYS A 307 -35.15 -25.66 6.75
N GLY A 308 -34.81 -24.51 6.15
CA GLY A 308 -35.75 -23.40 5.93
C GLY A 308 -35.48 -22.11 6.72
N ASP A 309 -34.72 -22.16 7.82
CA ASP A 309 -34.27 -20.97 8.56
C ASP A 309 -32.91 -20.49 8.06
N ILE A 310 -32.84 -20.09 6.78
CA ILE A 310 -31.60 -19.55 6.20
C ILE A 310 -31.18 -18.27 6.93
N ILE A 311 -29.90 -18.15 7.26
CA ILE A 311 -29.38 -16.95 7.92
C ILE A 311 -29.04 -15.90 6.88
N HIS A 312 -29.75 -14.78 6.98
CA HIS A 312 -29.57 -13.60 6.13
C HIS A 312 -28.62 -12.59 6.75
N LEU A 313 -28.18 -11.64 5.92
CA LEU A 313 -27.44 -10.47 6.32
C LEU A 313 -28.37 -9.45 6.98
N SER A 314 -27.96 -8.88 8.13
CA SER A 314 -28.72 -7.81 8.77
C SER A 314 -28.52 -6.46 8.06
N GLU A 315 -29.36 -5.46 8.37
CA GLU A 315 -29.16 -4.08 7.89
C GLU A 315 -27.79 -3.50 8.30
N LEU A 316 -27.33 -3.87 9.50
CA LEU A 316 -25.99 -3.54 9.97
C LEU A 316 -24.93 -4.21 9.09
N GLY A 317 -25.10 -5.49 8.76
CA GLY A 317 -24.19 -6.21 7.87
C GLY A 317 -24.12 -5.60 6.47
N GLN A 318 -25.26 -5.24 5.88
CA GLN A 318 -25.31 -4.53 4.59
C GLN A 318 -24.54 -3.20 4.66
N THR A 319 -24.69 -2.47 5.77
CA THR A 319 -24.00 -1.19 5.98
C THR A 319 -22.49 -1.39 6.11
N GLN A 320 -22.04 -2.41 6.85
CA GLN A 320 -20.62 -2.75 6.95
C GLN A 320 -19.99 -3.04 5.59
N MET A 321 -20.66 -3.81 4.75
CA MET A 321 -20.15 -4.16 3.42
C MET A 321 -20.10 -2.94 2.48
N ARG A 322 -21.10 -2.05 2.56
CA ARG A 322 -21.10 -0.76 1.84
C ARG A 322 -19.95 0.14 2.29
N GLU A 323 -19.65 0.17 3.59
CA GLU A 323 -18.52 0.95 4.12
C GLU A 323 -17.17 0.39 3.65
N LEU A 324 -17.03 -0.93 3.55
CA LEU A 324 -15.85 -1.55 2.96
C LEU A 324 -15.66 -1.13 1.49
N SER A 325 -16.73 -1.13 0.69
CA SER A 325 -16.70 -0.61 -0.68
C SER A 325 -16.32 0.87 -0.74
N ASP A 326 -16.85 1.70 0.15
CA ASP A 326 -16.48 3.12 0.24
C ASP A 326 -14.99 3.31 0.58
N VAL A 327 -14.44 2.50 1.49
CA VAL A 327 -12.99 2.50 1.77
C VAL A 327 -12.18 2.15 0.51
N LEU A 328 -12.58 1.12 -0.23
CA LEU A 328 -11.89 0.72 -1.46
C LEU A 328 -11.93 1.83 -2.53
N ASN A 329 -13.09 2.47 -2.73
CA ASN A 329 -13.27 3.59 -3.64
C ASN A 329 -12.45 4.82 -3.23
N LYS A 330 -12.53 5.23 -1.96
CA LYS A 330 -11.75 6.35 -1.41
C LYS A 330 -10.24 6.11 -1.51
N ARG A 331 -9.83 4.84 -1.37
CA ARG A 331 -8.44 4.41 -1.53
C ARG A 331 -8.04 4.08 -2.97
N ARG A 332 -8.95 4.27 -3.94
CA ARG A 332 -8.75 4.11 -5.38
C ARG A 332 -8.30 2.71 -5.81
N PHE A 333 -8.73 1.67 -5.11
CA PHE A 333 -8.51 0.30 -5.56
C PHE A 333 -9.37 0.03 -6.81
N LYS A 334 -8.73 -0.37 -7.91
CA LYS A 334 -9.41 -0.74 -9.15
C LYS A 334 -10.03 -2.14 -8.99
N CYS A 335 -11.21 -2.18 -8.37
CA CYS A 335 -11.96 -3.42 -8.20
C CYS A 335 -12.49 -3.89 -9.55
N THR A 336 -12.24 -5.14 -9.93
CA THR A 336 -12.68 -5.70 -11.23
C THR A 336 -13.65 -6.86 -11.12
N LYS A 337 -13.72 -7.52 -9.95
CA LYS A 337 -14.59 -8.68 -9.71
C LYS A 337 -14.76 -8.95 -8.21
N ILE A 338 -15.93 -9.49 -7.87
CA ILE A 338 -16.22 -10.10 -6.57
C ILE A 338 -16.47 -11.59 -6.78
N ALA A 339 -15.80 -12.44 -6.01
CA ALA A 339 -16.19 -13.84 -5.85
C ALA A 339 -16.82 -14.01 -4.47
N SER A 340 -17.94 -14.74 -4.39
CA SER A 340 -18.65 -14.98 -3.13
C SER A 340 -18.85 -16.47 -2.87
N SER A 341 -18.90 -16.83 -1.59
CA SER A 341 -19.46 -18.11 -1.14
C SER A 341 -20.90 -18.29 -1.65
N PRO A 342 -21.38 -19.55 -1.84
CA PRO A 342 -22.76 -19.83 -2.19
C PRO A 342 -23.78 -19.50 -1.09
N GLU A 343 -23.32 -19.25 0.13
CA GLU A 343 -24.17 -18.96 1.29
C GLU A 343 -24.86 -17.60 1.16
N THR A 344 -26.15 -17.55 1.46
CA THR A 344 -27.04 -16.39 1.30
C THR A 344 -26.45 -15.13 1.91
N ARG A 345 -26.02 -15.21 3.18
CA ARG A 345 -25.34 -14.10 3.89
C ARG A 345 -24.10 -13.55 3.17
N ALA A 346 -23.34 -14.38 2.47
CA ALA A 346 -22.16 -13.98 1.74
C ALA A 346 -22.52 -13.41 0.36
N VAL A 347 -23.52 -13.97 -0.32
CA VAL A 347 -24.07 -13.43 -1.57
C VAL A 347 -24.64 -12.04 -1.34
N GLU A 348 -25.50 -11.86 -0.33
CA GLU A 348 -26.07 -10.55 0.04
C GLU A 348 -24.97 -9.54 0.43
N SER A 349 -23.89 -10.01 1.08
CA SER A 349 -22.72 -9.17 1.38
C SER A 349 -22.03 -8.70 0.11
N ALA A 350 -21.84 -9.60 -0.86
CA ALA A 350 -21.26 -9.28 -2.16
C ALA A 350 -22.16 -8.32 -2.97
N GLU A 351 -23.49 -8.49 -2.92
CA GLU A 351 -24.46 -7.60 -3.56
C GLU A 351 -24.42 -6.18 -2.97
N ALA A 352 -24.35 -6.08 -1.63
CA ALA A 352 -24.18 -4.80 -0.96
C ALA A 352 -22.90 -4.08 -1.42
N MET A 353 -21.80 -4.81 -1.62
CA MET A 353 -20.56 -4.24 -2.16
C MET A 353 -20.67 -3.87 -3.64
N ALA A 354 -21.20 -4.77 -4.47
CA ALA A 354 -21.27 -4.64 -5.93
C ALA A 354 -22.11 -3.42 -6.34
N SER A 355 -23.15 -3.10 -5.57
CA SER A 355 -24.00 -1.92 -5.80
C SER A 355 -23.21 -0.59 -5.86
N GLN A 356 -22.09 -0.51 -5.15
CA GLN A 356 -21.23 0.69 -5.13
C GLN A 356 -20.00 0.58 -6.04
N LEU A 357 -19.45 -0.62 -6.20
CA LEU A 357 -18.24 -0.86 -6.98
C LEU A 357 -18.53 -1.04 -8.48
N ALA A 358 -19.78 -1.35 -8.85
CA ALA A 358 -20.20 -1.65 -10.21
C ALA A 358 -19.39 -2.78 -10.87
N VAL A 359 -19.11 -3.85 -10.10
CA VAL A 359 -18.35 -5.03 -10.54
C VAL A 359 -19.21 -6.30 -10.52
N PRO A 360 -18.93 -7.28 -11.40
CA PRO A 360 -19.67 -8.53 -11.43
C PRO A 360 -19.40 -9.40 -10.19
N ILE A 361 -20.42 -10.14 -9.76
CA ILE A 361 -20.33 -11.16 -8.72
C ILE A 361 -20.28 -12.54 -9.39
N LYS A 362 -19.36 -13.38 -8.94
CA LYS A 362 -19.30 -14.81 -9.27
C LYS A 362 -19.43 -15.63 -7.98
N VAL A 363 -20.40 -16.52 -7.91
CA VAL A 363 -20.48 -17.49 -6.81
C VAL A 363 -19.48 -18.62 -7.04
N ASP A 364 -18.70 -18.98 -6.02
CA ASP A 364 -17.71 -20.06 -6.06
C ASP A 364 -17.74 -20.90 -4.77
N ALA A 365 -18.03 -22.19 -4.92
CA ALA A 365 -18.15 -23.13 -3.80
C ALA A 365 -16.85 -23.31 -3.00
N ARG A 366 -15.69 -22.93 -3.55
CA ARG A 366 -14.42 -22.97 -2.79
C ARG A 366 -14.34 -21.92 -1.69
N LEU A 367 -15.19 -20.90 -1.73
CA LEU A 367 -15.32 -19.88 -0.68
C LEU A 367 -16.36 -20.23 0.39
N ASP A 368 -17.00 -21.40 0.29
CA ASP A 368 -18.07 -21.84 1.20
C ASP A 368 -17.63 -21.88 2.68
N ASP A 369 -18.60 -21.83 3.59
CA ASP A 369 -18.35 -21.94 5.03
C ASP A 369 -17.73 -23.31 5.37
N ASN A 370 -17.09 -23.45 6.52
CA ASN A 370 -16.58 -24.77 6.91
C ASN A 370 -17.77 -25.73 7.19
N PHE A 371 -17.70 -26.95 6.67
CA PHE A 371 -18.71 -27.97 7.01
C PHE A 371 -18.45 -28.46 8.44
N ALA A 372 -19.09 -27.84 9.43
CA ALA A 372 -18.99 -28.26 10.82
C ALA A 372 -20.37 -28.30 11.48
N PRO A 373 -21.24 -29.25 11.07
CA PRO A 373 -22.65 -29.19 11.44
C PRO A 373 -22.93 -29.63 12.87
N GLY A 374 -21.98 -30.26 13.58
CA GLY A 374 -22.18 -30.82 14.92
C GLY A 374 -22.86 -29.88 15.92
N PRO A 375 -22.34 -28.67 16.18
CA PRO A 375 -22.98 -27.69 17.05
C PRO A 375 -24.41 -27.32 16.64
N PHE A 376 -24.67 -27.20 15.33
CA PHE A 376 -26.00 -26.90 14.78
C PHE A 376 -26.96 -28.08 14.98
N ILE A 377 -26.52 -29.31 14.66
CA ILE A 377 -27.30 -30.55 14.85
C ILE A 377 -27.64 -30.78 16.32
N GLU A 378 -26.73 -30.43 17.23
CA GLU A 378 -26.95 -30.51 18.68
C GLU A 378 -27.78 -29.32 19.22
N GLY A 379 -28.21 -28.38 18.37
CA GLY A 379 -29.08 -27.26 18.74
C GLY A 379 -28.42 -26.25 19.69
N MET A 380 -27.10 -26.10 19.63
CA MET A 380 -26.38 -25.19 20.52
C MET A 380 -26.70 -23.73 20.24
N SER A 381 -26.71 -22.91 21.29
CA SER A 381 -26.67 -21.45 21.16
C SER A 381 -25.26 -20.95 20.85
N LEU A 382 -25.15 -19.77 20.26
CA LEU A 382 -23.88 -19.09 20.04
C LEU A 382 -23.12 -18.87 21.36
N ASP A 383 -23.83 -18.54 22.45
CA ASP A 383 -23.23 -18.35 23.78
C ASP A 383 -22.62 -19.66 24.32
N GLN A 384 -23.30 -20.79 24.13
CA GLN A 384 -22.76 -22.10 24.51
C GLN A 384 -21.51 -22.45 23.69
N LEU A 385 -21.51 -22.14 22.39
CA LEU A 385 -20.35 -22.35 21.53
C LEU A 385 -19.19 -21.44 21.96
N ALA A 386 -19.44 -20.17 22.27
CA ALA A 386 -18.45 -19.22 22.77
C ALA A 386 -17.83 -19.69 24.10
N GLN A 387 -18.65 -20.20 25.03
CA GLN A 387 -18.18 -20.79 26.29
C GLN A 387 -17.29 -22.03 26.08
N SER A 388 -17.43 -22.74 24.95
CA SER A 388 -16.53 -23.82 24.52
C SER A 388 -15.29 -23.33 23.75
N GLY A 389 -15.01 -22.03 23.75
CA GLY A 389 -13.90 -21.42 23.02
C GLY A 389 -14.11 -21.30 21.51
N GLY A 390 -15.34 -21.52 21.02
CA GLY A 390 -15.67 -21.41 19.60
C GLY A 390 -15.02 -22.49 18.70
N ASN A 391 -14.58 -23.61 19.29
CA ASN A 391 -13.87 -24.66 18.56
C ASN A 391 -14.83 -25.68 17.93
N VAL A 392 -15.36 -25.38 16.74
CA VAL A 392 -16.24 -26.27 15.98
C VAL A 392 -15.56 -27.54 15.42
N TYR A 393 -14.26 -27.72 15.69
CA TYR A 393 -13.43 -28.84 15.21
C TYR A 393 -13.06 -29.83 16.31
N ASP A 394 -13.77 -29.84 17.45
CA ASP A 394 -13.57 -30.85 18.50
C ASP A 394 -13.87 -32.26 17.96
N GLU A 395 -12.82 -33.02 17.63
CA GLU A 395 -12.94 -34.38 17.11
C GLU A 395 -13.59 -35.35 18.12
N GLN A 396 -13.38 -35.14 19.43
CA GLN A 396 -13.95 -36.03 20.46
C GLN A 396 -15.46 -35.87 20.55
N ARG A 397 -15.96 -34.64 20.49
CA ARG A 397 -17.40 -34.36 20.59
C ARG A 397 -18.12 -34.49 19.27
N TRP A 398 -17.55 -33.93 18.21
CA TRP A 398 -18.23 -33.70 16.94
C TRP A 398 -17.65 -34.47 15.76
N GLY A 399 -16.57 -35.25 15.94
CA GLY A 399 -16.02 -36.10 14.87
C GLY A 399 -17.04 -37.06 14.24
N LYS A 400 -18.06 -37.48 15.01
CA LYS A 400 -19.18 -38.31 14.54
C LYS A 400 -20.03 -37.69 13.42
N TYR A 401 -19.96 -36.36 13.23
CA TYR A 401 -20.72 -35.63 12.21
C TYR A 401 -19.91 -35.34 10.93
N ASN A 402 -18.72 -35.95 10.77
CA ASN A 402 -17.90 -35.89 9.56
C ASN A 402 -17.54 -34.45 9.12
N HIS A 403 -16.97 -33.66 10.04
CA HIS A 403 -16.60 -32.27 9.81
C HIS A 403 -15.51 -32.13 8.73
N GLU A 404 -15.58 -31.06 7.94
CA GLU A 404 -14.52 -30.67 7.03
C GLU A 404 -13.25 -30.35 7.82
N GLN A 405 -12.16 -31.01 7.42
CA GLN A 405 -10.87 -30.85 8.05
C GLN A 405 -10.24 -29.50 7.67
N PRO A 406 -9.54 -28.80 8.59
CA PRO A 406 -8.89 -27.51 8.29
C PRO A 406 -8.01 -27.53 7.04
N LYS A 407 -7.28 -28.63 6.79
CA LYS A 407 -6.46 -28.80 5.58
C LYS A 407 -7.28 -28.74 4.29
N ALA A 408 -8.49 -29.27 4.29
CA ALA A 408 -9.39 -29.20 3.14
C ALA A 408 -9.89 -27.77 2.90
N VAL A 409 -10.26 -27.05 3.97
CA VAL A 409 -10.64 -25.63 3.91
C VAL A 409 -9.51 -24.79 3.33
N ILE A 410 -8.27 -24.97 3.83
CA ILE A 410 -7.08 -24.27 3.33
C ILE A 410 -6.86 -24.59 1.85
N ALA A 411 -6.89 -25.87 1.46
CA ALA A 411 -6.62 -26.26 0.08
C ALA A 411 -7.61 -25.63 -0.91
N ARG A 412 -8.93 -25.65 -0.61
CA ARG A 412 -9.93 -25.06 -1.52
C ARG A 412 -9.85 -23.52 -1.54
N THR A 413 -9.63 -22.88 -0.40
CA THR A 413 -9.54 -21.41 -0.32
C THR A 413 -8.25 -20.89 -0.98
N GLN A 414 -7.12 -21.59 -0.84
CA GLN A 414 -5.88 -21.28 -1.56
C GLN A 414 -6.05 -21.49 -3.07
N SER A 415 -6.80 -22.50 -3.51
CA SER A 415 -7.08 -22.73 -4.93
C SER A 415 -7.82 -21.55 -5.56
N ILE A 416 -8.92 -21.08 -4.97
CA ILE A 416 -9.62 -19.89 -5.50
C ILE A 416 -8.78 -18.61 -5.38
N PHE A 417 -8.01 -18.46 -4.30
CA PHE A 417 -7.09 -17.33 -4.15
C PHE A 417 -6.07 -17.27 -5.29
N LYS A 418 -5.41 -18.39 -5.60
CA LYS A 418 -4.42 -18.50 -6.67
C LYS A 418 -5.04 -18.27 -8.06
N ASP A 419 -6.19 -18.88 -8.34
CA ASP A 419 -6.90 -18.66 -9.61
C ASP A 419 -7.30 -17.18 -9.79
N THR A 420 -7.74 -16.55 -8.69
CA THR A 420 -8.10 -15.13 -8.69
C THR A 420 -6.87 -14.25 -8.93
N ALA A 421 -5.77 -14.52 -8.21
CA ALA A 421 -4.49 -13.82 -8.35
C ALA A 421 -3.94 -13.89 -9.79
N ASN A 422 -3.95 -15.09 -10.38
CA ASN A 422 -3.49 -15.32 -11.76
C ASN A 422 -4.35 -14.60 -12.80
N GLY A 423 -5.61 -14.32 -12.49
CA GLY A 423 -6.53 -13.62 -13.38
C GLY A 423 -6.58 -12.11 -13.16
N LEU A 424 -5.64 -11.51 -12.45
CA LEU A 424 -5.55 -10.05 -12.23
C LEU A 424 -4.40 -9.45 -13.06
N ASN A 425 -4.66 -8.30 -13.67
CA ASN A 425 -3.60 -7.45 -14.19
C ASN A 425 -2.97 -6.62 -13.06
N VAL A 426 -1.79 -6.04 -13.29
CA VAL A 426 -1.16 -5.11 -12.34
C VAL A 426 -2.12 -3.99 -11.93
N GLY A 427 -2.13 -3.67 -10.63
CA GLY A 427 -2.95 -2.62 -10.03
C GLY A 427 -4.42 -3.04 -9.83
N GLU A 428 -4.86 -4.18 -10.38
CA GLU A 428 -6.23 -4.64 -10.22
C GLU A 428 -6.48 -5.29 -8.86
N THR A 429 -7.73 -5.18 -8.42
CA THR A 429 -8.20 -5.71 -7.15
C THR A 429 -9.36 -6.68 -7.39
N ALA A 430 -9.26 -7.88 -6.83
CA ALA A 430 -10.40 -8.78 -6.66
C ALA A 430 -10.85 -8.82 -5.20
N ILE A 431 -12.11 -9.16 -4.96
CA ILE A 431 -12.66 -9.34 -3.62
C ILE A 431 -13.16 -10.78 -3.48
N LEU A 432 -12.78 -11.46 -2.41
CA LEU A 432 -13.24 -12.78 -2.03
C LEU A 432 -14.11 -12.65 -0.77
N VAL A 433 -15.43 -12.74 -0.92
CA VAL A 433 -16.40 -12.67 0.19
C VAL A 433 -16.67 -14.08 0.71
N THR A 434 -16.35 -14.32 1.98
CA THR A 434 -16.41 -15.64 2.62
C THR A 434 -16.78 -15.50 4.11
N HIS A 435 -16.50 -16.54 4.90
CA HIS A 435 -16.85 -16.66 6.31
C HIS A 435 -15.61 -16.52 7.19
N GLY A 436 -15.83 -16.41 8.51
CA GLY A 436 -14.75 -16.14 9.44
C GLY A 436 -13.66 -17.23 9.45
N ASP A 437 -14.07 -18.49 9.55
CA ASP A 437 -13.16 -19.63 9.57
C ASP A 437 -12.40 -19.80 8.25
N PRO A 438 -13.05 -19.93 7.06
CA PRO A 438 -12.34 -20.00 5.78
C PRO A 438 -11.40 -18.82 5.51
N ALA A 439 -11.81 -17.57 5.82
CA ALA A 439 -10.92 -16.42 5.68
C ALA A 439 -9.70 -16.54 6.58
N SER A 440 -9.91 -16.89 7.85
CA SER A 440 -8.82 -16.99 8.81
C SER A 440 -7.87 -18.15 8.49
N TRP A 441 -8.40 -19.30 8.04
CA TRP A 441 -7.59 -20.42 7.59
C TRP A 441 -6.69 -20.05 6.41
N LEU A 442 -7.26 -19.38 5.40
CA LEU A 442 -6.52 -18.88 4.25
C LEU A 442 -5.42 -17.89 4.68
N LEU A 443 -5.79 -16.84 5.42
CA LEU A 443 -4.88 -15.75 5.76
C LEU A 443 -3.72 -16.21 6.66
N ASN A 444 -3.98 -17.10 7.61
CA ASN A 444 -2.93 -17.62 8.49
C ASN A 444 -2.08 -18.70 7.82
N SER A 445 -2.57 -19.37 6.77
CA SER A 445 -1.77 -20.30 5.98
C SER A 445 -0.59 -19.63 5.26
N PHE A 446 -0.64 -18.30 5.08
CA PHE A 446 0.48 -17.53 4.50
C PHE A 446 1.58 -17.19 5.51
N LYS A 447 1.36 -17.40 6.81
CA LYS A 447 2.29 -16.98 7.87
C LYS A 447 3.12 -18.11 8.46
N THR A 448 2.68 -19.35 8.26
CA THR A 448 3.28 -20.52 8.90
C THR A 448 3.51 -21.61 7.86
N ASP A 449 4.66 -22.27 7.91
CA ASP A 449 4.98 -23.43 7.06
C ASP A 449 4.12 -24.68 7.36
N GLY A 450 3.17 -24.57 8.31
CA GLY A 450 2.26 -25.64 8.73
C GLY A 450 0.80 -25.19 8.79
N THR A 451 -0.09 -26.15 8.99
CA THR A 451 -1.51 -25.89 9.24
C THR A 451 -1.68 -25.31 10.64
N PRO A 452 -2.27 -24.11 10.82
CA PRO A 452 -2.55 -23.58 12.14
C PRO A 452 -3.46 -24.55 12.92
N THR A 453 -3.43 -24.51 14.25
CA THR A 453 -4.38 -25.28 15.06
C THR A 453 -5.69 -24.53 15.17
N ALA A 454 -6.81 -25.23 15.35
CA ALA A 454 -8.12 -24.60 15.55
C ALA A 454 -8.10 -23.62 16.75
N ALA A 455 -7.35 -23.95 17.80
CA ALA A 455 -7.15 -23.07 18.95
C ALA A 455 -6.40 -21.78 18.58
N SER A 456 -5.34 -21.88 17.76
CA SER A 456 -4.56 -20.72 17.33
C SER A 456 -5.33 -19.77 16.40
N LEU A 457 -6.34 -20.29 15.67
CA LEU A 457 -7.11 -19.51 14.71
C LEU A 457 -7.77 -18.28 15.36
N ARG A 458 -8.32 -18.46 16.56
CA ARG A 458 -9.06 -17.42 17.31
C ARG A 458 -8.16 -16.33 17.88
N THR A 459 -6.89 -16.63 18.15
CA THR A 459 -5.89 -15.66 18.65
C THR A 459 -5.04 -15.06 17.53
N SER A 460 -5.22 -15.53 16.30
CA SER A 460 -4.49 -15.09 15.12
C SER A 460 -5.29 -14.06 14.31
N GLN A 461 -4.96 -13.87 13.04
CA GLN A 461 -5.72 -12.98 12.18
C GLN A 461 -7.09 -13.59 11.87
N TYR A 462 -8.12 -13.08 12.54
CA TYR A 462 -9.50 -13.52 12.38
C TYR A 462 -10.39 -12.31 12.02
N PRO A 463 -10.80 -12.15 10.76
CA PRO A 463 -11.58 -10.98 10.36
C PRO A 463 -12.90 -10.85 11.14
N ALA A 464 -13.16 -9.64 11.63
CA ALA A 464 -14.47 -9.27 12.15
C ALA A 464 -15.52 -9.32 11.03
N LYS A 465 -16.80 -9.37 11.40
CA LYS A 465 -17.88 -9.32 10.40
C LYS A 465 -17.81 -7.98 9.64
N GLY A 466 -17.87 -8.05 8.32
CA GLY A 466 -17.71 -6.90 7.43
C GLY A 466 -16.30 -6.34 7.31
N GLU A 467 -15.29 -6.99 7.92
CA GLU A 467 -13.90 -6.61 7.76
C GLU A 467 -13.31 -7.20 6.47
N GLY A 468 -12.57 -6.36 5.74
CA GLY A 468 -11.76 -6.75 4.59
C GLY A 468 -10.28 -6.69 4.90
N ILE A 469 -9.56 -7.78 4.66
CA ILE A 469 -8.11 -7.82 4.71
C ILE A 469 -7.57 -7.63 3.31
N LEU A 470 -6.84 -6.54 3.08
CA LEU A 470 -6.07 -6.34 1.85
C LEU A 470 -4.87 -7.28 1.88
N VAL A 471 -4.71 -8.07 0.83
CA VAL A 471 -3.53 -8.88 0.54
C VAL A 471 -2.86 -8.29 -0.69
N ILE A 472 -1.59 -7.92 -0.53
CA ILE A 472 -0.74 -7.38 -1.59
C ILE A 472 0.11 -8.53 -2.11
N LEU A 473 0.03 -8.78 -3.41
CA LEU A 473 0.82 -9.82 -4.07
C LEU A 473 2.13 -9.25 -4.60
N ASP A 474 3.19 -10.01 -4.39
CA ASP A 474 4.51 -9.70 -4.89
C ASP A 474 4.59 -9.91 -6.40
N PRO A 475 5.13 -8.95 -7.18
CA PRO A 475 5.22 -9.12 -8.62
C PRO A 475 6.28 -10.15 -9.06
N ASP A 476 7.31 -10.43 -8.25
CA ASP A 476 8.36 -11.37 -8.63
C ASP A 476 7.96 -12.82 -8.31
N SER A 477 7.41 -13.08 -7.12
CA SER A 477 7.05 -14.44 -6.69
C SER A 477 5.58 -14.82 -6.88
N HIS A 478 4.70 -13.82 -7.07
CA HIS A 478 3.24 -13.97 -6.98
C HIS A 478 2.73 -14.47 -5.61
N GLU A 479 3.59 -14.47 -4.59
CA GLU A 479 3.23 -14.79 -3.21
C GLU A 479 2.74 -13.53 -2.48
N VAL A 480 2.32 -13.71 -1.23
CA VAL A 480 1.88 -12.58 -0.40
C VAL A 480 3.09 -11.73 -0.01
N PHE A 481 3.12 -10.49 -0.52
CA PHE A 481 4.08 -9.47 -0.08
C PHE A 481 3.75 -8.98 1.33
N SER A 482 2.50 -8.56 1.54
CA SER A 482 2.00 -8.17 2.86
C SER A 482 0.47 -8.22 2.92
N SER A 483 -0.09 -8.09 4.12
CA SER A 483 -1.53 -8.02 4.31
C SER A 483 -1.91 -7.21 5.54
N TYR A 484 -2.99 -6.42 5.47
CA TYR A 484 -3.50 -5.67 6.61
C TYR A 484 -5.00 -5.38 6.49
N SER A 485 -5.62 -5.02 7.60
CA SER A 485 -7.05 -4.68 7.63
C SER A 485 -7.32 -3.31 7.00
N LEU A 486 -8.33 -3.24 6.13
CA LEU A 486 -8.78 -2.00 5.51
C LEU A 486 -9.70 -1.17 6.41
N THR A 487 -10.43 -1.82 7.32
CA THR A 487 -11.34 -1.15 8.24
C THR A 487 -10.60 -0.81 9.53
N PRO A 488 -10.53 0.47 9.95
CA PRO A 488 -9.98 0.80 11.26
C PRO A 488 -10.78 0.08 12.35
N ASN A 489 -10.08 -0.42 13.37
CA ASN A 489 -10.65 -1.20 14.48
C ASN A 489 -11.94 -0.53 14.99
N ARG A 490 -13.10 -1.03 14.55
CA ARG A 490 -14.31 -0.96 15.36
C ARG A 490 -13.95 -1.79 16.57
N SER A 491 -13.77 -1.15 17.72
CA SER A 491 -13.48 -1.83 18.99
C SER A 491 -14.25 -3.13 19.02
N GLN A 492 -13.51 -4.24 18.99
CA GLN A 492 -14.07 -5.57 18.86
C GLN A 492 -15.12 -5.73 19.97
N ILE A 493 -16.39 -5.68 19.61
CA ILE A 493 -17.43 -6.28 20.44
C ILE A 493 -17.28 -7.78 20.16
N ILE A 494 -16.29 -8.37 20.82
CA ILE A 494 -16.22 -9.82 20.96
C ILE A 494 -17.42 -10.17 21.85
N TYR A 495 -18.42 -10.84 21.28
CA TYR A 495 -19.46 -11.49 22.08
C TYR A 495 -18.88 -12.72 22.76
#